data_AF-A0A1V4J4M2-F1
#
_entry.id   AF-A0A1V4J4M2-F1
#
_cell.length_a   1.000
_cell.length_b   1.000
_cell.length_c   1.000
_cell.angle_alpha   90.00
_cell.angle_beta   90.00
_cell.angle_gamma   90.00
#
_symmetry.space_group_name_H-M   'P 1'
#
loop_
_entity.id
_entity.type
_entity.pdbx_description
1 polymer ?
#
loop_
_entity_poly.entity_id
_entity_poly.type
_entity_poly.pdbx_seq_one_letter_code
_entity_poly.pdbx_strand_id
1 'polypeptide(L)'
;MKQHKLLTKAVAQAQDHGLLWLHVPYVSPPHDDFSNRHLAVAKTPLGPPLGRPWYPWYERLPPPPAAIARMRRLYKGFLKEETPVGTPPESPQAP
;
A
#
# COMPACT_ATOMS: atom_id res chain seq x y z
N MET A 1 -4.05 45.12 12.34
CA MET A 1 -4.19 43.90 11.49
C MET A 1 -4.33 42.56 12.22
N LYS A 2 -3.87 42.39 13.48
CA LYS A 2 -3.99 41.10 14.20
C LYS A 2 -5.44 40.66 14.44
N GLN A 3 -6.30 41.55 14.93
CA GLN A 3 -7.71 41.24 15.21
C GLN A 3 -8.51 40.94 13.93
N HIS A 4 -8.24 41.65 12.82
CA HIS A 4 -8.85 41.36 11.52
C HIS A 4 -8.56 39.92 11.08
N LYS A 5 -7.31 39.45 11.20
CA LYS A 5 -6.95 38.05 10.89
C LYS A 5 -7.70 37.03 11.76
N LEU A 6 -7.87 37.32 13.06
CA LEU A 6 -8.62 36.46 13.97
C LEU A 6 -10.11 36.40 13.59
N LEU A 7 -10.68 37.54 13.21
CA LEU A 7 -12.08 37.64 12.81
C LEU A 7 -12.34 36.88 11.50
N THR A 8 -11.50 37.05 10.47
CA THR A 8 -11.65 36.31 9.21
C THR A 8 -11.59 34.79 9.43
N LYS A 9 -10.71 34.35 10.34
CA LYS A 9 -10.64 32.93 10.73
C LYS A 9 -11.90 32.46 11.44
N ALA A 10 -12.42 33.25 12.39
CA ALA A 10 -13.65 32.91 13.11
C ALA A 10 -14.86 32.88 12.17
N VAL A 11 -14.94 33.79 11.19
CA VAL A 11 -16.00 33.80 10.17
C VAL A 11 -15.91 32.56 9.28
N ALA A 12 -14.73 32.18 8.80
CA ALA A 12 -14.55 30.95 8.03
C ALA A 12 -14.95 29.71 8.85
N GLN A 13 -14.51 29.61 10.10
CA GLN A 13 -14.93 28.52 11.00
C GLN A 13 -16.44 28.49 11.23
N ALA A 14 -17.06 29.64 11.45
CA ALA A 14 -18.50 29.72 11.65
C ALA A 14 -19.27 29.34 10.37
N GLN A 15 -18.74 29.62 9.18
CA GLN A 15 -19.29 29.14 7.91
C GLN A 15 -19.12 27.62 7.75
N ASP A 16 -17.95 27.07 8.03
CA ASP A 16 -17.66 25.62 7.94
C ASP A 16 -18.52 24.79 8.91
N HIS A 17 -18.83 25.34 10.08
CA HIS A 17 -19.69 24.71 11.09
C HIS A 17 -21.19 25.00 10.89
N GLY A 18 -21.57 25.76 9.86
CA GLY A 18 -22.97 26.09 9.58
C GLY A 18 -23.61 27.09 10.55
N LEU A 19 -22.82 27.83 11.32
CA LEU A 19 -23.29 28.90 12.22
C LEU A 19 -23.61 30.21 11.48
N LEU A 20 -23.00 30.41 10.31
CA LEU A 20 -23.27 31.56 9.44
C LEU A 20 -23.82 31.10 8.09
N TRP A 21 -24.81 31.84 7.59
CA TRP A 21 -25.35 31.65 6.24
C TRP A 21 -24.33 32.07 5.19
N LEU A 22 -24.20 31.25 4.14
CA LEU A 22 -23.36 31.55 2.98
C LEU A 22 -24.04 31.03 1.70
N HIS A 23 -23.76 31.67 0.57
CA HIS A 23 -24.30 31.26 -0.72
C HIS A 23 -23.46 30.12 -1.31
N VAL A 24 -23.94 28.88 -1.20
CA VAL A 24 -23.32 27.71 -1.81
C VAL A 24 -23.93 27.49 -3.20
N PRO A 25 -23.17 27.60 -4.30
CA PRO A 25 -23.70 27.31 -5.62
C PRO A 25 -24.00 25.81 -5.76
N TYR A 26 -25.05 25.49 -6.51
CA TYR A 26 -25.30 24.12 -6.93
C TYR A 26 -24.20 23.67 -7.90
N VAL A 27 -23.58 22.54 -7.61
CA VAL A 27 -22.59 21.91 -8.49
C VAL A 27 -23.20 20.62 -9.03
N SER A 28 -23.35 20.52 -10.35
CA SER A 28 -23.86 19.32 -10.99
C SER A 28 -22.96 18.13 -10.65
N PRO A 29 -23.53 16.95 -10.36
CA PRO A 29 -22.73 15.75 -10.17
C PRO A 29 -21.96 15.42 -11.46
N PRO A 30 -20.82 14.72 -11.36
CA PRO A 30 -20.11 14.21 -12.53
C PRO A 30 -21.08 13.44 -13.43
N HIS A 31 -20.92 13.57 -14.75
CA HIS A 31 -21.86 13.02 -15.74
C HIS A 31 -21.73 11.51 -15.93
N ASP A 32 -21.15 10.81 -14.96
CA ASP A 32 -20.78 9.40 -15.04
C ASP A 32 -21.95 8.49 -14.63
N ASP A 33 -21.90 7.25 -15.11
CA ASP A 33 -22.80 6.21 -14.67
C ASP A 33 -22.50 5.81 -13.21
N PHE A 34 -23.44 6.07 -12.29
CA PHE A 34 -23.34 5.70 -10.87
C PHE A 34 -23.55 4.19 -10.62
N SER A 35 -23.20 3.35 -11.59
CA SER A 35 -23.40 1.91 -11.52
C SER A 35 -22.23 1.22 -10.83
N ASN A 36 -22.48 0.62 -9.67
CA ASN A 36 -21.49 -0.20 -8.96
C ASN A 36 -21.34 -1.62 -9.55
N ARG A 37 -21.75 -1.83 -10.81
CA ARG A 37 -21.66 -3.12 -11.50
C ARG A 37 -20.24 -3.43 -11.98
N HIS A 38 -19.37 -2.43 -12.03
CA HIS A 38 -17.98 -2.60 -12.43
C HIS A 38 -17.20 -3.44 -11.40
N LEU A 39 -16.37 -4.38 -11.87
CA LEU A 39 -15.67 -5.34 -11.02
C LEU A 39 -14.62 -4.71 -10.10
N ALA A 40 -14.20 -3.47 -10.38
CA ALA A 40 -13.31 -2.72 -9.49
C ALA A 40 -14.00 -2.24 -8.19
N VAL A 41 -15.33 -2.05 -8.22
CA VAL A 41 -16.12 -1.64 -7.06
C VAL A 41 -16.81 -2.85 -6.41
N ALA A 42 -17.17 -3.84 -7.21
CA ALA A 42 -17.69 -5.10 -6.73
C ALA A 42 -16.60 -5.96 -6.05
N LYS A 43 -17.03 -7.03 -5.37
CA LYS A 43 -16.10 -7.98 -4.74
C LYS A 43 -15.33 -8.74 -5.82
N THR A 44 -14.03 -8.50 -5.90
CA THR A 44 -13.13 -9.28 -6.76
C THR A 44 -13.13 -10.75 -6.30
N PRO A 45 -13.34 -11.72 -7.21
CA PRO A 45 -13.22 -13.13 -6.89
C PRO A 45 -11.84 -13.42 -6.28
N LEU A 46 -11.80 -14.33 -5.31
CA LEU A 46 -10.54 -14.71 -4.67
C LEU A 46 -9.64 -15.42 -5.68
N GLY A 47 -8.39 -14.98 -5.76
CA GLY A 47 -7.36 -15.60 -6.59
C GLY A 47 -6.79 -16.89 -5.98
N PRO A 48 -5.55 -17.28 -6.35
CA PRO A 48 -4.79 -18.31 -5.65
C PRO A 48 -4.85 -18.12 -4.14
N PRO A 49 -4.75 -19.19 -3.35
CA PRO A 49 -5.15 -19.22 -1.95
C PRO A 49 -4.61 -18.02 -1.18
N LEU A 50 -5.55 -17.20 -0.67
CA LEU A 50 -5.25 -16.11 0.26
C LEU A 50 -4.37 -16.68 1.39
N GLY A 51 -3.11 -16.26 1.45
CA GLY A 51 -2.12 -16.78 2.40
C GLY A 51 -0.91 -17.44 1.76
N ARG A 52 -0.91 -17.68 0.44
CA ARG A 52 0.31 -18.00 -0.33
C ARG A 52 0.65 -16.85 -1.27
N PRO A 53 1.93 -16.67 -1.59
CA PRO A 53 2.31 -15.62 -2.52
C PRO A 53 1.83 -15.99 -3.93
N TRP A 54 1.54 -14.97 -4.74
CA TRP A 54 0.86 -15.14 -6.03
C TRP A 54 1.64 -16.01 -7.02
N TYR A 55 2.97 -16.00 -6.92
CA TYR A 55 3.85 -16.82 -7.72
C TYR A 55 4.79 -17.67 -6.85
N PRO A 56 5.16 -18.88 -7.29
CA PRO A 56 6.01 -19.79 -6.52
C PRO A 56 7.41 -19.25 -6.22
N TRP A 57 7.95 -18.39 -7.09
CA TRP A 57 9.32 -17.84 -6.93
C TRP A 57 9.43 -16.78 -5.83
N TYR A 58 8.30 -16.32 -5.27
CA TYR A 58 8.29 -15.53 -4.05
C TYR A 58 8.67 -16.37 -2.82
N GLU A 59 8.42 -17.67 -2.84
CA GLU A 59 8.88 -18.57 -1.79
C GLU A 59 10.37 -18.86 -1.98
N ARG A 60 11.13 -18.87 -0.88
CA ARG A 60 12.55 -19.23 -0.91
C ARG A 60 12.68 -20.73 -1.14
N LEU A 61 12.99 -21.12 -2.37
CA LEU A 61 13.22 -22.49 -2.76
C LEU A 61 14.73 -22.82 -2.72
N PRO A 62 15.16 -23.96 -2.17
CA PRO A 62 16.57 -24.35 -2.18
C PRO A 62 17.02 -24.66 -3.61
N PRO A 63 18.11 -24.04 -4.12
CA PRO A 63 18.60 -24.32 -5.45
C PRO A 63 19.27 -25.70 -5.53
N PRO A 64 19.34 -26.33 -6.72
CA PRO A 64 19.98 -27.63 -6.89
C PRO A 64 21.47 -27.61 -6.49
N PRO A 65 21.98 -28.68 -5.84
CA PRO A 65 23.35 -28.70 -5.31
C PRO A 65 24.42 -28.56 -6.41
N ALA A 66 24.15 -29.08 -7.60
CA ALA A 66 25.05 -28.94 -8.75
C ALA A 66 25.22 -27.47 -9.19
N ALA A 67 24.14 -26.68 -9.13
CA ALA A 67 24.19 -25.25 -9.46
C ALA A 67 24.98 -24.47 -8.40
N ILE A 68 24.78 -24.80 -7.12
CA ILE A 68 25.55 -24.23 -6.01
C ILE A 68 27.04 -24.55 -6.18
N ALA A 69 27.41 -25.80 -6.49
CA ALA A 69 28.80 -26.19 -6.70
C ALA A 69 29.46 -25.42 -7.85
N ARG A 70 28.72 -25.19 -8.95
CA ARG A 70 29.19 -24.35 -10.06
C ARG A 70 29.42 -22.90 -9.62
N MET A 71 28.50 -22.32 -8.86
CA MET A 71 28.64 -20.95 -8.35
C MET A 71 29.80 -20.82 -7.37
N ARG A 72 29.97 -21.78 -6.44
CA ARG A 72 31.11 -21.82 -5.51
C ARG A 72 32.46 -21.92 -6.24
N ARG A 73 32.52 -22.66 -7.35
CA ARG A 73 33.73 -22.71 -8.19
C ARG A 73 33.99 -21.37 -8.89
N LEU A 74 32.95 -20.71 -9.40
CA LEU A 74 33.06 -19.45 -10.13
C LEU A 74 33.48 -18.27 -9.22
N TYR A 75 32.97 -18.24 -7.99
CA TYR A 75 33.15 -17.13 -7.06
C TYR A 75 34.08 -17.46 -5.88
N LYS A 76 34.99 -18.42 -6.03
CA LYS A 76 35.81 -18.99 -4.94
C LYS A 76 36.50 -17.95 -4.02
N GLY A 77 36.91 -16.80 -4.56
CA GLY A 77 37.57 -15.72 -3.80
C GLY A 77 36.65 -14.64 -3.21
N PHE A 78 35.34 -14.70 -3.49
CA PHE A 78 34.37 -13.65 -3.16
C PHE A 78 33.10 -14.20 -2.48
N LEU A 79 33.09 -15.47 -2.07
CA LEU A 79 31.95 -16.05 -1.37
C LEU A 79 31.85 -15.50 0.05
N LYS A 80 30.64 -15.13 0.44
CA LYS A 80 30.27 -14.83 1.83
C LYS A 80 29.75 -16.10 2.50
N GLU A 81 29.79 -16.14 3.83
CA GLU A 81 29.19 -17.23 4.60
C GLU A 81 27.70 -17.38 4.24
N GLU A 82 27.29 -18.62 3.96
CA GLU A 82 25.89 -18.92 3.67
C GLU A 82 25.09 -18.73 4.96
N THR A 83 24.11 -17.83 4.93
CA THR A 83 23.12 -17.74 6.00
C THR A 83 22.31 -19.04 6.01
N PRO A 84 22.16 -19.69 7.18
CA PRO A 84 21.44 -20.96 7.24
C PRO A 84 20.04 -20.78 6.66
N VAL A 85 19.58 -21.80 5.93
CA VAL A 85 18.20 -21.88 5.45
C VAL A 85 17.29 -22.04 6.65
N GLY A 86 16.86 -20.91 7.19
CA GLY A 86 15.95 -20.81 8.32
C GLY A 86 15.49 -19.37 8.40
N THR A 87 14.29 -19.12 7.87
CA THR A 87 13.48 -17.90 8.00
C THR A 87 14.16 -16.58 7.57
N PRO A 88 13.67 -15.89 6.52
CA PRO A 88 13.73 -14.42 6.54
C PRO A 88 13.15 -13.97 7.89
N PRO A 89 13.65 -12.91 8.55
CA PRO A 89 13.00 -12.42 9.75
C PRO A 89 11.55 -12.09 9.38
N GLU A 90 10.62 -12.94 9.83
CA GLU A 90 9.22 -12.60 9.82
C GLU A 90 9.13 -11.32 10.64
N SER A 91 8.56 -10.30 10.00
CA SER A 91 8.52 -8.89 10.37
C SER A 91 8.79 -8.64 11.86
N PRO A 92 9.73 -7.76 12.25
CA PRO A 92 9.88 -7.39 13.66
C PRO A 92 8.52 -6.92 14.17
N GLN A 93 7.92 -7.72 15.05
CA GLN A 93 6.66 -7.39 15.68
C GLN A 93 6.94 -6.21 16.61
N ALA A 94 6.57 -5.02 16.15
CA ALA A 94 6.67 -3.80 16.94
C ALA A 94 5.75 -3.91 18.17
N PRO A 95 6.15 -3.37 19.33
CA PRO A 95 5.35 -3.39 20.57
C PRO A 95 4.06 -2.57 20.46
#